data_AF-A0AAX2S108-F1
#
_entry.id   AF-A0AAX2S108-F1
#
_cell.length_a   1.000
_cell.length_b   1.000
_cell.length_c   1.000
_cell.angle_alpha   90.00
_cell.angle_beta   90.00
_cell.angle_gamma   90.00
#
_symmetry.space_group_name_H-M   'P 1'
#
loop_
_entity.id
_entity.type
_entity.pdbx_description
1 polymer ?
#
loop_
_entity_poly.entity_id
_entity_poly.type
_entity_poly.pdbx_seq_one_letter_code
_entity_poly.pdbx_strand_id
1 'polypeptide(L)'
;MLSNGISLGNCAASTKPTIGLRGKAAQPNADKTLLQLSAPAARAVAQGFNLVMTDASTGEWIASGDPVSAGQYPMKRVGNMATIPLRAQYIRSGAAELTFTFP
;
A
#
# COMPACT_ATOMS: atom_id res chain seq x y z
N MET A 1 -7.37 10.09 5.80
CA MET A 1 -6.16 9.27 5.57
C MET A 1 -6.09 8.19 6.63
N LEU A 2 -5.64 6.99 6.27
CA LEU A 2 -5.37 5.91 7.23
C LEU A 2 -3.84 5.81 7.37
N SER A 3 -3.31 6.08 8.56
CA SER A 3 -1.88 5.96 8.88
C SER A 3 -1.72 4.93 10.00
N ASN A 4 -1.45 3.68 9.63
CA ASN A 4 -1.14 2.60 10.55
C ASN A 4 0.15 1.93 10.07
N GLY A 5 1.07 1.64 10.99
CA GLY A 5 2.29 0.89 10.69
C GLY A 5 2.12 -0.62 10.93
N ILE A 6 3.04 -1.40 10.39
CA ILE A 6 3.19 -2.82 10.72
C ILE A 6 4.36 -2.95 11.70
N SER A 7 4.15 -3.69 12.78
CA SER A 7 5.15 -3.92 13.82
C SER A 7 5.31 -5.41 14.11
N LEU A 8 6.56 -5.86 14.24
CA LEU A 8 6.93 -7.17 14.74
C LEU A 8 7.51 -7.01 16.15
N GLY A 9 7.05 -7.85 17.08
CA GLY A 9 7.56 -7.93 18.45
C GLY A 9 8.63 -8.99 18.63
N ASN A 10 9.31 -8.98 19.78
CA ASN A 10 10.26 -10.01 20.22
C ASN A 10 11.35 -10.36 19.19
N CYS A 11 11.84 -9.37 18.45
CA CYS A 11 12.89 -9.55 17.47
C CYS A 11 14.25 -9.74 18.16
N ALA A 12 14.98 -10.81 17.80
CA ALA A 12 16.35 -11.04 18.28
C ALA A 12 17.27 -9.84 17.93
N ALA A 13 18.33 -9.61 18.71
CA ALA A 13 19.10 -8.36 18.68
C ALA A 13 19.63 -7.95 17.29
N SER A 14 19.99 -8.93 16.45
CA SER A 14 20.58 -8.68 15.12
C SER A 14 19.62 -8.89 13.95
N THR A 15 18.33 -9.16 14.20
CA THR A 15 17.35 -9.39 13.11
C THR A 15 17.08 -8.09 12.36
N LYS A 16 17.20 -8.15 11.02
CA LYS A 16 16.84 -7.08 10.09
C LYS A 16 15.68 -7.56 9.21
N PRO A 17 14.44 -7.53 9.71
CA PRO A 17 13.31 -8.03 8.94
C PRO A 17 12.97 -7.08 7.79
N THR A 18 12.52 -7.66 6.70
CA THR A 18 11.93 -6.97 5.56
C THR A 18 10.47 -7.40 5.40
N ILE A 19 9.66 -6.54 4.79
CA ILE A 19 8.28 -6.88 4.44
C ILE A 19 8.04 -6.65 2.95
N GLY A 20 7.31 -7.58 2.33
CA GLY A 20 6.74 -7.42 0.99
C GLY A 20 5.24 -7.20 1.08
N LEU A 21 4.69 -6.43 0.16
CA LEU A 21 3.25 -6.14 0.10
C LEU A 21 2.65 -6.72 -1.18
N ARG A 22 1.51 -7.40 -1.07
CA ARG A 22 0.77 -7.95 -2.20
C ARG A 22 -0.67 -7.44 -2.19
N GLY A 23 -1.11 -6.87 -3.31
CA GLY A 23 -2.51 -6.49 -3.50
C GLY A 23 -3.41 -7.71 -3.70
N LYS A 24 -4.67 -7.62 -3.22
CA LYS A 24 -5.67 -8.71 -3.34
C LYS A 24 -6.46 -8.68 -4.66
N ALA A 25 -6.42 -7.58 -5.40
CA ALA A 25 -7.23 -7.41 -6.61
C ALA A 25 -6.91 -8.49 -7.66
N ALA A 26 -7.96 -9.06 -8.27
CA ALA A 26 -7.83 -10.11 -9.28
C ALA A 26 -7.07 -9.65 -10.52
N GLN A 27 -7.20 -8.37 -10.88
CA GLN A 27 -6.43 -7.72 -11.93
C GLN A 27 -5.61 -6.59 -11.31
N PRO A 28 -4.29 -6.80 -11.10
CA PRO A 28 -3.40 -5.75 -10.62
C PRO A 28 -3.15 -4.70 -11.70
N ASN A 29 -2.89 -3.46 -11.28
CA ASN A 29 -2.46 -2.41 -12.20
C ASN A 29 -1.13 -2.76 -12.89
N ALA A 30 -0.91 -2.14 -14.05
CA ALA A 30 0.38 -2.19 -14.75
C ALA A 30 1.48 -1.54 -13.90
N ASP A 31 1.20 -0.33 -13.38
CA ASP A 31 2.00 0.29 -12.33
C ASP A 31 1.78 -0.45 -11.00
N LYS A 32 2.84 -1.08 -10.50
CA LYS A 32 2.80 -1.88 -9.28
C LYS A 32 2.69 -1.06 -8.00
N THR A 33 3.00 0.23 -8.03
CA THR A 33 2.82 1.13 -6.89
C THR A 33 1.35 1.51 -6.66
N LEU A 34 0.48 1.22 -7.62
CA LEU A 34 -0.95 1.50 -7.57
C LEU A 34 -1.75 0.24 -7.28
N LEU A 35 -2.40 0.21 -6.12
CA LEU A 35 -3.33 -0.85 -5.74
C LEU A 35 -4.71 -0.59 -6.35
N GLN A 36 -5.20 -1.57 -7.09
CA GLN A 36 -6.53 -1.54 -7.69
C GLN A 36 -7.60 -1.62 -6.59
N LEU A 37 -8.63 -0.77 -6.69
CA LEU A 37 -9.79 -0.85 -5.81
C LEU A 37 -10.59 -2.10 -6.12
N SER A 38 -11.07 -2.77 -5.08
CA SER A 38 -11.97 -3.92 -5.19
C SER A 38 -13.09 -3.78 -4.18
N ALA A 39 -14.27 -4.28 -4.53
CA ALA A 39 -15.41 -4.37 -3.64
C ALA A 39 -15.96 -5.80 -3.67
N PRO A 40 -16.62 -6.26 -2.59
CA PRO A 40 -17.40 -7.49 -2.61
C PRO A 40 -18.41 -7.48 -3.75
N ALA A 41 -18.76 -8.67 -4.27
CA ALA A 41 -19.77 -8.82 -5.30
C ALA A 41 -21.05 -8.07 -4.91
N ALA A 42 -21.69 -7.41 -5.89
CA ALA A 42 -22.85 -6.53 -5.75
C ALA A 42 -22.59 -5.09 -5.25
N ARG A 43 -21.33 -4.63 -5.11
CA ARG A 43 -21.03 -3.21 -4.84
C ARG A 43 -20.28 -2.56 -6.00
N ALA A 44 -20.70 -1.35 -6.35
CA ALA A 44 -19.97 -0.51 -7.30
C ALA A 44 -18.59 -0.13 -6.73
N VAL A 45 -17.55 -0.23 -7.57
CA VAL A 45 -16.20 0.23 -7.26
C VAL A 45 -16.02 1.61 -7.89
N ALA A 46 -15.43 2.55 -7.14
CA ALA A 46 -15.09 3.86 -7.68
C ALA A 46 -14.13 3.72 -8.88
N GLN A 47 -14.51 4.31 -10.01
CA GLN A 47 -13.68 4.29 -11.23
C GLN A 47 -12.74 5.49 -11.27
N GLY A 48 -11.58 5.31 -11.91
CA GLY A 48 -10.57 6.37 -12.05
C GLY A 48 -9.76 6.67 -10.78
N PHE A 49 -9.93 5.85 -9.73
CA PHE A 49 -9.16 5.94 -8.50
C PHE A 49 -8.39 4.64 -8.24
N ASN A 50 -7.22 4.79 -7.62
CA ASN A 50 -6.39 3.73 -7.08
C ASN A 50 -6.01 4.06 -5.64
N LEU A 51 -5.48 3.07 -4.92
CA LEU A 51 -4.81 3.27 -3.63
C LEU A 51 -3.31 3.29 -3.84
N VAL A 52 -2.62 4.26 -3.25
CA VAL A 52 -1.16 4.23 -3.10
C VAL A 52 -0.84 3.91 -1.65
N MET A 53 0.14 3.02 -1.46
CA MET A 53 0.75 2.77 -0.16
C MET A 53 2.11 3.46 -0.11
N THR A 54 2.39 4.18 0.96
CA THR A 54 3.64 4.92 1.13
C THR A 54 4.32 4.48 2.42
N ASP A 55 5.62 4.23 2.37
CA ASP A 55 6.44 4.20 3.58
C ASP A 55 6.53 5.64 4.11
N ALA A 56 5.91 5.89 5.25
CA ALA A 56 5.83 7.23 5.81
C ALA A 56 7.17 7.74 6.35
N SER A 57 8.17 6.87 6.53
CA SER A 57 9.51 7.24 6.99
C SER A 57 10.42 7.74 5.87
N THR A 58 10.27 7.20 4.65
CA THR A 58 11.08 7.58 3.47
C THR A 58 10.30 8.42 2.47
N GLY A 59 8.96 8.36 2.50
CA GLY A 59 8.09 8.94 1.48
C GLY A 59 7.95 8.09 0.22
N GLU A 60 8.58 6.91 0.18
CA GLU A 60 8.60 6.03 -0.99
C GLU A 60 7.24 5.35 -1.21
N TRP A 61 6.79 5.29 -2.47
CA TRP A 61 5.61 4.53 -2.86
C TRP A 61 5.95 3.05 -2.95
N ILE A 62 5.20 2.24 -2.21
CA ILE A 62 5.47 0.82 -2.10
C ILE A 62 4.85 0.09 -3.28
N ALA A 63 5.70 -0.59 -4.04
CA ALA A 63 5.31 -1.51 -5.08
C ALA A 63 4.66 -2.76 -4.46
N SER A 64 3.48 -3.09 -4.98
CA SER A 64 2.76 -4.30 -4.66
C SER A 64 3.09 -5.40 -5.66
N GLY A 65 3.33 -6.61 -5.16
CA GLY A 65 3.67 -7.74 -6.02
C GLY A 65 3.87 -9.03 -5.25
N ASP A 66 4.51 -9.99 -5.88
CA ASP A 66 4.92 -11.21 -5.20
C ASP A 66 5.96 -10.89 -4.12
N PRO A 67 5.78 -11.25 -2.84
CA PRO A 67 6.68 -10.80 -1.76
C PRO A 67 8.11 -11.40 -1.83
N VAL A 68 8.34 -12.40 -2.69
CA VAL A 68 9.67 -12.98 -2.92
C VAL A 68 10.40 -12.28 -4.06
N SER A 69 9.69 -11.83 -5.10
CA SER A 69 10.27 -11.20 -6.30
C SER A 69 9.98 -9.70 -6.48
N ALA A 70 9.06 -9.13 -5.68
CA ALA A 70 8.78 -7.71 -5.63
C ALA A 70 9.61 -6.99 -4.55
N GLY A 71 9.41 -5.67 -4.43
CA GLY A 71 10.12 -4.82 -3.47
C GLY A 71 10.00 -5.35 -2.03
N GLN A 72 11.17 -5.51 -1.39
CA GLN A 72 11.27 -5.80 0.03
C GLN A 72 11.66 -4.54 0.78
N TYR A 73 10.82 -4.15 1.73
CA TYR A 73 10.96 -2.90 2.47
C TYR A 73 11.53 -3.20 3.86
N PRO A 74 12.70 -2.65 4.22
CA PRO A 74 13.31 -2.88 5.52
C PRO A 74 12.49 -2.23 6.63
N MET A 75 12.35 -2.93 7.76
CA MET A 75 11.70 -2.38 8.94
C MET A 75 12.71 -1.70 9.87
N LYS A 76 12.33 -0.57 10.45
CA LYS A 76 13.15 0.14 11.44
C LYS A 76 13.12 -0.58 12.78
N ARG A 77 14.29 -0.83 13.36
CA ARG A 77 14.42 -1.40 14.70
C ARG A 77 14.21 -0.37 15.79
N VAL A 78 13.43 -0.73 16.80
CA VAL A 78 13.22 0.05 18.03
C VAL A 78 13.21 -0.94 19.20
N GLY A 79 14.35 -1.06 19.90
CA GLY A 79 14.52 -2.07 20.95
C GLY A 79 14.35 -3.50 20.42
N ASN A 80 13.45 -4.25 21.06
CA ASN A 80 13.07 -5.61 20.65
C ASN A 80 11.96 -5.62 19.57
N MET A 81 11.59 -4.47 19.00
CA MET A 81 10.60 -4.37 17.94
C MET A 81 11.22 -4.00 16.58
N ALA A 82 10.52 -4.34 15.51
CA ALA A 82 10.76 -3.82 14.18
C ALA A 82 9.46 -3.24 13.61
N THR A 83 9.49 -2.00 13.14
CA THR A 83 8.31 -1.27 12.67
C THR A 83 8.56 -0.61 11.33
N ILE A 84 7.55 -0.63 10.45
CA ILE A 84 7.49 0.21 9.25
C ILE A 84 6.19 1.03 9.31
N PRO A 85 6.28 2.37 9.32
CA PRO A 85 5.09 3.20 9.30
C PRO A 85 4.53 3.27 7.88
N LEU A 86 3.26 2.92 7.70
CA LEU A 86 2.62 2.92 6.40
C LEU A 86 1.50 3.96 6.34
N ARG A 87 1.33 4.54 5.16
CA ARG A 87 0.26 5.50 4.87
C ARG A 87 -0.45 5.08 3.59
N ALA A 88 -1.77 4.93 3.68
CA ALA A 88 -2.61 4.63 2.53
C ALA A 88 -3.40 5.88 2.10
N GLN A 89 -3.40 6.18 0.81
CA GLN A 89 -4.12 7.30 0.22
C GLN A 89 -4.79 6.91 -1.08
N TYR A 90 -5.96 7.48 -1.37
CA TYR A 90 -6.56 7.39 -2.69
C TYR A 90 -5.83 8.37 -3.64
N ILE A 91 -5.58 7.92 -4.86
CA ILE A 91 -5.04 8.74 -5.94
C ILE A 91 -5.92 8.59 -7.17
N ARG A 92 -6.13 9.70 -7.89
CA ARG A 92 -6.82 9.68 -9.18
C ARG A 92 -5.83 9.18 -10.24
N SER A 93 -6.17 8.09 -10.90
CA SER A 93 -5.34 7.42 -11.90
C SER A 93 -5.97 7.39 -13.30
N GLY A 94 -7.25 7.73 -13.40
CA GLY A 94 -7.97 7.81 -14.68
C GLY A 94 -8.16 9.24 -15.18
N ALA A 95 -8.18 9.40 -16.51
CA ALA A 95 -8.62 10.61 -17.22
C ALA A 95 -10.15 10.81 -17.19
N ALA A 96 -10.88 10.15 -16.28
CA ALA A 96 -12.33 10.25 -16.21
C ALA A 96 -12.73 11.66 -15.79
N GLU A 97 -13.24 12.45 -16.73
CA GLU A 97 -13.79 13.79 -16.52
C GLU A 97 -14.70 13.79 -15.30
N LEU A 98 -14.36 14.63 -14.31
CA LEU A 98 -15.20 14.80 -13.14
C LEU A 98 -16.33 15.74 -13.55
N THR A 99 -17.42 15.20 -14.08
CA THR A 99 -18.62 16.00 -14.34
C THR A 99 -19.27 16.32 -13.00
N PHE A 100 -19.00 17.51 -12.47
CA PHE A 100 -19.76 18.07 -11.36
C PHE A 100 -21.02 18.72 -11.93
N THR A 101 -22.17 18.05 -11.81
CA THR A 101 -23.46 18.70 -12.05
C THR A 101 -23.85 19.44 -10.78
N PHE A 102 -23.73 20.76 -10.79
CA PHE A 102 -24.30 21.61 -9.74
C PHE A 102 -25.78 21.89 -10.05
N PRO A 103 -26.67 21.89 -9.05
CA PRO A 103 -28.07 22.32 -9.20
C PRO A 103 -28.21 23.82 -9.44
#